data_AF-A0A2G9PRK1-F1
#
_entry.id   AF-A0A2G9PRK1-F1
#
_cell.length_a   1.000
_cell.length_b   1.000
_cell.length_c   1.000
_cell.angle_alpha   90.00
_cell.angle_beta   90.00
_cell.angle_gamma   90.00
#
_symmetry.space_group_name_H-M   'P 1'
#
loop_
_entity.id
_entity.type
_entity.pdbx_description
1 polymer ?
#
loop_
_entity_poly.entity_id
_entity_poly.type
_entity_poly.pdbx_seq_one_letter_code
_entity_poly.pdbx_strand_id
1 'polypeptide(L)'
;MMAGEEPMSESNPLKSKVPLKGGNIMQGERCSATANRTGKRCQNKPVRGLKVCRIHGGASPRGIAAGGFKHGMYSKYLPPRLLSRFAESVGDPELIALTQEAAVAATRIGELLSELDREGASDLWSQARKALAEFEASINDVAKAREALTDLKAILGRGAAMVGKWTELQSWLETRGRIVEKEARRQKDLQMMMTVEQAGVLIGAVAESVKRHVTDRKALVAISADLGKLLCVDAA
;
A
#
# COMPACT_ATOMS: atom_id res chain seq x y z
N MET A 1 -43.17 -19.37 -29.87
CA MET A 1 -42.24 -20.44 -29.49
C MET A 1 -41.16 -19.81 -28.62
N MET A 2 -41.33 -19.88 -27.30
CA MET A 2 -40.36 -19.44 -26.29
C MET A 2 -40.03 -20.70 -25.49
N ALA A 3 -38.79 -21.16 -25.54
CA ALA A 3 -38.34 -22.33 -24.80
C ALA A 3 -38.12 -21.93 -23.34
N GLY A 4 -38.77 -22.64 -22.42
CA GLY A 4 -38.63 -22.46 -20.98
C GLY A 4 -37.32 -23.04 -20.46
N GLU A 5 -36.69 -22.31 -19.55
CA GLU A 5 -35.52 -22.76 -18.79
C GLU A 5 -35.96 -23.72 -17.68
N GLU A 6 -35.40 -24.93 -17.66
CA GLU A 6 -35.53 -25.87 -16.55
C GLU A 6 -34.58 -25.51 -15.39
N PRO A 7 -34.98 -25.73 -14.12
CA PRO A 7 -34.17 -25.35 -12.96
C PRO A 7 -33.00 -26.32 -12.74
N MET A 8 -31.80 -25.78 -12.56
CA MET A 8 -30.63 -26.56 -12.17
C MET A 8 -30.86 -27.24 -10.81
N SER A 9 -30.89 -28.58 -10.83
CA SER A 9 -30.96 -29.41 -9.63
C SER A 9 -29.69 -29.24 -8.77
N GLU A 10 -29.87 -28.79 -7.53
CA GLU A 10 -28.83 -28.78 -6.51
C GLU A 10 -28.39 -30.20 -6.12
N SER A 11 -27.36 -30.73 -6.78
CA SER A 11 -26.60 -31.83 -6.20
C SER A 11 -25.53 -31.26 -5.26
N ASN A 12 -25.91 -30.99 -4.01
CA ASN A 12 -24.98 -30.59 -2.95
C ASN A 12 -23.99 -31.74 -2.63
N PRO A 13 -22.69 -31.59 -2.92
CA PRO A 13 -21.71 -32.66 -2.76
C PRO A 13 -21.45 -33.05 -1.30
N LEU A 14 -21.95 -32.28 -0.32
CA LEU A 14 -21.83 -32.55 1.11
C LEU A 14 -22.83 -33.59 1.64
N LYS A 15 -23.84 -34.00 0.85
CA LYS A 15 -24.82 -35.05 1.25
C LYS A 15 -24.36 -36.47 0.91
N SER A 16 -23.25 -36.65 0.19
CA SER A 16 -22.75 -37.99 -0.08
C SER A 16 -22.13 -38.60 1.19
N LYS A 17 -22.74 -39.69 1.71
CA LYS A 17 -22.13 -40.54 2.76
C LYS A 17 -20.99 -41.41 2.23
N VAL A 18 -20.47 -41.09 1.04
CA VAL A 18 -19.30 -41.76 0.48
C VAL A 18 -18.09 -41.08 1.10
N PRO A 19 -17.29 -41.77 1.93
CA PRO A 19 -16.05 -41.19 2.43
C PRO A 19 -15.22 -40.78 1.22
N LEU A 20 -14.86 -39.50 1.13
CA LEU A 20 -13.89 -39.02 0.16
C LEU A 20 -12.69 -39.97 0.24
N LYS A 21 -12.44 -40.74 -0.83
CA LYS A 21 -11.28 -41.64 -0.93
C LYS A 21 -10.04 -40.77 -0.77
N GLY A 22 -9.53 -40.71 0.45
CA GLY A 22 -8.28 -40.04 0.76
C GLY A 22 -7.18 -40.70 -0.05
N GLY A 23 -6.65 -39.96 -1.03
CA GLY A 23 -5.46 -40.38 -1.75
C GLY A 23 -4.35 -40.74 -0.76
N ASN A 24 -3.78 -41.93 -0.95
CA ASN A 24 -2.60 -42.49 -0.29
C ASN A 24 -2.15 -41.77 1.00
N ILE A 25 -2.70 -42.20 2.14
CA ILE A 25 -2.11 -41.98 3.47
C ILE A 25 -0.81 -42.79 3.57
N MET A 26 0.25 -42.27 2.95
CA MET A 26 1.59 -42.83 2.98
C MET A 26 2.02 -43.11 4.42
N GLN A 27 2.48 -44.34 4.60
CA GLN A 27 3.07 -44.91 5.78
C GLN A 27 4.29 -44.08 6.23
N GLY A 28 4.38 -43.82 7.54
CA GLY A 28 5.68 -43.99 8.22
C GLY A 28 6.69 -42.84 8.24
N GLU A 29 6.36 -41.59 7.93
CA GLU A 29 7.32 -40.51 8.18
C GLU A 29 7.37 -40.17 9.67
N ARG A 30 8.46 -40.58 10.34
CA ARG A 30 8.72 -40.23 11.73
C ARG A 30 8.86 -38.72 11.88
N CYS A 31 8.58 -38.22 13.09
CA CYS A 31 8.78 -36.84 13.46
C CYS A 31 10.15 -36.31 12.97
N SER A 32 10.14 -35.15 12.30
CA SER A 32 11.34 -34.55 11.73
C SER A 32 12.28 -33.93 12.78
N ALA A 33 11.81 -33.76 14.02
CA ALA A 33 12.60 -33.19 15.11
C ALA A 33 13.54 -34.20 15.79
N THR A 34 14.64 -33.72 16.35
CA THR A 34 15.60 -34.49 17.15
C THR A 34 15.16 -34.52 18.61
N ALA A 35 15.27 -35.68 19.27
CA ALA A 35 14.93 -35.81 20.68
C ALA A 35 16.08 -35.29 21.57
N ASN A 36 15.81 -34.26 22.37
CA ASN A 36 16.82 -33.61 23.22
C ASN A 36 17.54 -34.56 24.18
N ARG A 37 16.86 -35.59 24.69
CA ARG A 37 17.43 -36.55 25.65
C ARG A 37 18.42 -37.55 25.02
N THR A 38 18.25 -37.86 23.73
CA THR A 38 19.03 -38.92 23.07
C THR A 38 19.90 -38.41 21.93
N GLY A 39 19.71 -37.15 21.50
CA GLY A 39 20.40 -36.55 20.35
C GLY A 39 20.05 -37.21 19.01
N LYS A 40 19.14 -38.19 18.99
CA LYS A 40 18.76 -38.96 17.80
C LYS A 40 17.41 -38.48 17.26
N ARG A 41 17.14 -38.76 15.99
CA ARG A 41 15.86 -38.42 15.34
C ARG A 41 14.69 -39.01 16.11
N CYS A 42 13.66 -38.20 16.35
CA CYS A 42 12.49 -38.60 17.12
C CYS A 42 11.75 -39.74 16.43
N GLN A 43 11.46 -40.80 17.17
CA GLN A 43 10.79 -41.99 16.66
C GLN A 43 9.25 -41.90 16.72
N ASN A 44 8.70 -40.83 17.32
CA ASN A 44 7.25 -40.66 17.43
C ASN A 44 6.62 -40.34 16.08
N LYS A 45 5.37 -40.77 15.92
CA LYS A 45 4.54 -40.41 14.77
C LYS A 45 4.18 -38.92 14.81
N PRO A 46 4.22 -38.23 13.67
CA PRO A 46 3.77 -36.85 13.59
C PRO A 46 2.25 -36.76 13.77
N VAL A 47 1.78 -35.58 14.20
CA VAL A 47 0.34 -35.28 14.22
C VAL A 47 -0.15 -35.13 12.77
N ARG A 48 -1.39 -35.56 12.48
CA ARG A 48 -1.98 -35.54 11.14
C ARG A 48 -1.83 -34.15 10.49
N GLY A 49 -1.23 -34.10 9.30
CA GLY A 49 -0.99 -32.86 8.55
C GLY A 49 0.28 -32.08 8.96
N LEU A 50 1.07 -32.59 9.90
CA LEU A 50 2.32 -31.97 10.36
C LEU A 50 3.50 -32.92 10.17
N LYS A 51 4.72 -32.38 10.24
CA LYS A 51 5.98 -33.14 10.22
C LYS A 51 6.53 -33.46 11.62
N VAL A 52 5.88 -32.97 12.67
CA VAL A 52 6.34 -33.09 14.07
C VAL A 52 5.31 -33.78 14.95
N CYS A 53 5.78 -34.52 15.96
CA CYS A 53 4.93 -35.22 16.92
C CYS A 53 4.41 -34.28 18.02
N ARG A 54 3.46 -34.78 18.82
CA ARG A 54 2.86 -34.06 19.95
C ARG A 54 3.89 -33.43 20.90
N ILE A 55 5.00 -34.14 21.15
CA ILE A 55 6.05 -33.74 22.09
C ILE A 55 6.99 -32.68 21.49
N HIS A 56 7.22 -32.72 20.17
CA HIS A 56 8.06 -31.75 19.46
C HIS A 56 7.22 -30.66 18.78
N GLY A 57 6.20 -30.15 19.49
CA GLY A 57 5.41 -28.99 19.06
C GLY A 57 4.21 -29.27 18.15
N GLY A 58 3.83 -30.55 17.99
CA GLY A 58 2.64 -30.95 17.23
C GLY A 58 1.31 -30.66 17.93
N ALA A 59 1.30 -30.49 19.26
CA ALA A 59 0.10 -30.09 20.02
C ALA A 59 0.14 -28.65 20.54
N SER A 60 1.19 -27.90 20.22
CA SER A 60 1.23 -26.48 20.55
C SER A 60 0.13 -25.75 19.77
N PRO A 61 -0.67 -24.88 20.41
CA PRO A 61 -1.67 -24.07 19.72
C PRO A 61 -1.02 -23.20 18.64
N ARG A 62 -1.64 -23.12 17.45
CA ARG A 62 -1.12 -22.37 16.29
C ARG A 62 -2.19 -21.48 15.70
N GLY A 63 -1.76 -20.43 15.01
CA GLY A 63 -2.68 -19.47 14.39
C GLY A 63 -3.57 -18.82 15.45
N ILE A 64 -4.87 -18.72 15.17
CA ILE A 64 -5.88 -18.09 16.05
C ILE A 64 -5.94 -18.74 17.45
N ALA A 65 -5.60 -20.03 17.55
CA ALA A 65 -5.58 -20.75 18.82
C ALA A 65 -4.33 -20.45 19.67
N ALA A 66 -3.31 -19.77 19.15
CA ALA A 66 -2.13 -19.38 19.91
C ALA A 66 -2.42 -18.16 20.78
N GLY A 67 -2.04 -18.18 22.06
CA GLY A 67 -2.26 -17.07 22.99
C GLY A 67 -1.58 -15.74 22.59
N GLY A 68 -0.62 -15.77 21.66
CA GLY A 68 0.03 -14.59 21.08
C GLY A 68 -0.60 -14.07 19.77
N PHE A 69 -1.74 -14.61 19.35
CA PHE A 69 -2.39 -14.22 18.11
C PHE A 69 -3.07 -12.84 18.23
N LYS A 70 -2.49 -11.81 17.59
CA LYS A 70 -3.03 -10.43 17.63
C LYS A 70 -3.82 -10.02 16.39
N HIS A 71 -3.30 -10.26 15.18
CA HIS A 71 -3.90 -9.70 13.94
C HIS A 71 -3.59 -10.53 12.67
N GLY A 72 -3.04 -11.74 12.79
CA GLY A 72 -2.88 -12.66 11.66
C GLY A 72 -1.84 -12.30 10.59
N MET A 73 -1.33 -11.05 10.54
CA MET A 73 -0.38 -10.54 9.52
C MET A 73 0.91 -11.36 9.32
N TYR A 74 1.35 -12.10 10.33
CA TYR A 74 2.52 -13.00 10.25
C TYR A 74 2.17 -14.47 10.53
N SER A 75 0.88 -14.79 10.60
CA SER A 75 0.42 -16.16 10.83
C SER A 75 0.67 -16.98 9.56
N LYS A 76 1.40 -18.10 9.68
CA LYS A 76 1.52 -19.13 8.62
C LYS A 76 0.17 -19.73 8.18
N TYR A 77 -0.94 -19.31 8.79
CA TYR A 77 -2.30 -19.70 8.49
C TYR A 77 -3.08 -18.47 8.00
N LEU A 78 -2.86 -18.10 6.74
CA LEU A 78 -3.82 -17.27 6.00
C LEU A 78 -4.98 -18.19 5.55
N PRO A 79 -6.25 -17.88 5.85
CA PRO A 79 -7.37 -18.70 5.42
C PRO A 79 -7.37 -18.90 3.90
N PRO A 80 -7.67 -20.11 3.37
CA PRO A 80 -7.67 -20.39 1.93
C PRO A 80 -8.46 -19.38 1.08
N ARG A 81 -9.58 -18.87 1.61
CA ARG A 81 -10.41 -17.85 0.94
C ARG A 81 -9.73 -16.49 0.75
N LEU A 82 -8.67 -16.21 1.50
CA LEU A 82 -7.93 -14.93 1.45
C LEU A 82 -6.58 -15.06 0.73
N LEU A 83 -6.13 -16.29 0.44
CA LEU A 83 -4.84 -16.55 -0.19
C LEU A 83 -4.74 -15.97 -1.60
N SER A 84 -5.80 -16.10 -2.41
CA SER A 84 -5.84 -15.52 -3.76
C SER A 84 -5.79 -13.99 -3.72
N ARG A 85 -6.68 -13.38 -2.93
CA ARG A 85 -6.72 -11.91 -2.76
C ARG A 85 -5.42 -11.35 -2.21
N PHE A 86 -4.79 -12.03 -1.26
CA PHE A 86 -3.49 -11.61 -0.73
C PHE A 86 -2.39 -11.71 -1.79
N ALA A 87 -2.34 -12.79 -2.57
CA ALA A 87 -1.37 -12.93 -3.66
C ALA A 87 -1.57 -11.86 -4.74
N GLU A 88 -2.82 -11.56 -5.09
CA GLU A 88 -3.19 -10.46 -6.00
C GLU A 88 -2.71 -9.11 -5.44
N SER A 89 -2.94 -8.83 -4.16
CA SER A 89 -2.51 -7.58 -3.53
C SER A 89 -0.99 -7.44 -3.40
N VAL A 90 -0.26 -8.52 -3.09
CA VAL A 90 1.21 -8.48 -2.99
C VAL A 90 1.87 -8.19 -4.34
N GLY A 91 1.26 -8.64 -5.44
CA GLY A 91 1.74 -8.40 -6.80
C GLY A 91 1.34 -7.07 -7.39
N ASP A 92 0.50 -6.27 -6.72
CA ASP A 92 -0.02 -5.00 -7.23
C ASP A 92 0.91 -3.82 -6.88
N PRO A 93 1.65 -3.25 -7.85
CA PRO A 93 2.53 -2.11 -7.60
C PRO A 93 1.77 -0.84 -7.19
N GLU A 94 0.48 -0.74 -7.51
CA GLU A 94 -0.37 0.39 -7.18
C GLU A 94 -0.92 0.33 -5.75
N LEU A 95 -0.79 -0.81 -5.05
CA LEU A 95 -1.19 -0.94 -3.65
C LEU A 95 -0.48 0.08 -2.73
N ILE A 96 0.72 0.51 -3.10
CA ILE A 96 1.54 1.48 -2.36
C ILE A 96 1.62 2.85 -3.05
N ALA A 97 0.93 3.04 -4.18
CA ALA A 97 0.90 4.33 -4.86
C ALA A 97 0.14 5.34 -4.00
N LEU A 98 0.64 6.58 -3.93
CA LEU A 98 0.05 7.62 -3.09
C LEU A 98 -0.62 8.75 -3.90
N THR A 99 -0.94 8.48 -5.16
CA THR A 99 -1.51 9.47 -6.09
C THR A 99 -2.90 9.94 -5.66
N GLN A 100 -3.72 9.03 -5.12
CA GLN A 100 -5.08 9.34 -4.66
C GLN A 100 -5.05 10.17 -3.37
N GLU A 101 -4.17 9.83 -2.43
CA GLU A 101 -3.94 10.58 -1.20
C GLU A 101 -3.45 12.00 -1.50
N ALA A 102 -2.56 12.15 -2.49
CA ALA A 102 -2.11 13.46 -2.96
C ALA A 102 -3.27 14.28 -3.55
N ALA A 103 -4.17 13.63 -4.29
CA ALA A 103 -5.36 14.28 -4.85
C ALA A 103 -6.32 14.75 -3.76
N VAL A 104 -6.61 13.91 -2.75
CA VAL A 104 -7.44 14.28 -1.59
C VAL A 104 -6.85 15.48 -0.86
N ALA A 105 -5.54 15.47 -0.60
CA ALA A 105 -4.87 16.60 0.04
C ALA A 105 -4.96 17.89 -0.82
N ALA A 106 -4.81 17.77 -2.14
CA ALA A 106 -4.97 18.90 -3.05
C ALA A 106 -6.41 19.46 -3.07
N THR A 107 -7.42 18.59 -3.04
CA THR A 107 -8.83 19.00 -2.94
C THR A 107 -9.09 19.77 -1.66
N ARG A 108 -8.63 19.27 -0.51
CA ARG A 108 -8.83 19.95 0.77
C ARG A 108 -8.14 21.31 0.83
N ILE A 109 -6.94 21.43 0.25
CA ILE A 109 -6.24 22.72 0.09
C ILE A 109 -7.09 23.69 -0.73
N GLY A 110 -7.67 23.22 -1.85
CA GLY A 110 -8.55 24.03 -2.69
C GLY A 110 -9.80 24.52 -1.97
N GLU A 111 -10.43 23.66 -1.16
CA GLU A 111 -11.58 24.03 -0.32
C GLU A 111 -11.21 25.11 0.70
N LEU A 112 -10.11 24.95 1.43
CA LEU A 112 -9.66 25.92 2.43
C LEU A 112 -9.33 27.27 1.80
N LEU A 113 -8.67 27.28 0.65
CA LEU A 113 -8.41 28.51 -0.10
C LEU A 113 -9.72 29.19 -0.54
N SER A 114 -10.70 28.41 -1.01
CA SER A 114 -12.01 28.95 -1.41
C SER A 114 -12.80 29.49 -0.22
N GLU A 115 -12.71 28.86 0.96
CA GLU A 115 -13.29 29.37 2.20
C GLU A 115 -12.65 30.68 2.65
N LEU A 116 -11.30 30.76 2.63
CA LEU A 116 -10.57 31.97 2.99
C LEU A 116 -10.93 33.13 2.05
N ASP A 117 -11.07 32.86 0.75
CA ASP A 117 -11.48 33.86 -0.24
C ASP A 117 -12.92 34.35 0.00
N ARG A 118 -13.87 33.43 0.24
CA ARG A 118 -15.28 33.78 0.56
C ARG A 118 -15.41 34.62 1.82
N GLU A 119 -14.56 34.40 2.81
CA GLU A 119 -14.52 35.19 4.05
C GLU A 119 -13.83 36.56 3.87
N GLY A 120 -13.39 36.89 2.65
CA GLY A 120 -12.80 38.17 2.30
C GLY A 120 -11.41 38.35 2.87
N ALA A 121 -10.61 37.27 3.00
CA ALA A 121 -9.23 37.32 3.50
C ALA A 121 -8.40 38.43 2.85
N SER A 122 -8.57 38.60 1.55
CA SER A 122 -7.86 39.58 0.71
C SER A 122 -8.17 41.03 1.10
N ASP A 123 -9.42 41.33 1.45
CA ASP A 123 -9.89 42.69 1.70
C ASP A 123 -9.92 43.09 3.18
N LEU A 124 -9.82 42.13 4.10
CA LEU A 124 -9.92 42.38 5.55
C LEU A 124 -8.91 43.42 6.06
N TRP A 125 -7.66 43.38 5.58
CA TRP A 125 -6.65 44.36 5.99
C TRP A 125 -6.94 45.76 5.46
N SER A 126 -7.51 45.86 4.26
CA SER A 126 -7.97 47.13 3.69
C SER A 126 -9.13 47.70 4.53
N GLN A 127 -10.11 46.85 4.87
CA GLN A 127 -11.24 47.20 5.73
C GLN A 127 -10.77 47.63 7.13
N ALA A 128 -9.85 46.90 7.75
CA ALA A 128 -9.32 47.21 9.07
C ALA A 128 -8.62 48.59 9.09
N ARG A 129 -7.82 48.88 8.06
CA ARG A 129 -7.15 50.18 7.91
C ARG A 129 -8.15 51.32 7.77
N LYS A 130 -9.22 51.10 7.00
CA LYS A 130 -10.29 52.09 6.83
C LYS A 130 -11.02 52.35 8.15
N ALA A 131 -11.43 51.29 8.86
CA ALA A 131 -12.10 51.40 10.14
C ALA A 131 -11.22 52.06 11.22
N LEU A 132 -9.91 51.81 11.19
CA LEU A 132 -8.96 52.50 12.06
C LEU A 132 -8.92 54.01 11.77
N ALA A 133 -8.84 54.41 10.50
CA ALA A 133 -8.86 55.82 10.12
C ALA A 133 -10.18 56.52 10.51
N GLU A 134 -11.33 55.84 10.38
CA GLU A 134 -12.64 56.34 10.81
C GLU A 134 -12.71 56.51 12.34
N PHE A 135 -12.10 55.60 13.10
CA PHE A 135 -11.97 55.72 14.55
C PHE A 135 -11.10 56.91 14.96
N GLU A 136 -9.92 57.06 14.35
CA GLU A 136 -8.99 58.17 14.61
C GLU A 136 -9.64 59.53 14.31
N ALA A 137 -10.37 59.64 13.19
CA ALA A 137 -11.09 60.85 12.81
C ALA A 137 -12.25 61.19 13.77
N SER A 138 -12.79 60.19 14.47
CA SER A 138 -13.93 60.33 15.37
C SER A 138 -13.54 60.56 16.83
N ILE A 139 -12.24 60.68 17.16
CA ILE A 139 -11.76 60.68 18.56
C ILE A 139 -12.35 61.79 19.45
N ASN A 140 -12.80 62.90 18.86
CA ASN A 140 -13.42 64.02 19.57
C ASN A 140 -14.94 63.87 19.74
N ASP A 141 -15.56 62.88 19.10
CA ASP A 141 -16.98 62.55 19.19
C ASP A 141 -17.11 61.16 19.81
N VAL A 142 -17.39 61.11 21.12
CA VAL A 142 -17.42 59.86 21.89
C VAL A 142 -18.41 58.84 21.31
N ALA A 143 -19.55 59.29 20.78
CA ALA A 143 -20.55 58.40 20.20
C ALA A 143 -20.01 57.74 18.92
N LYS A 144 -19.47 58.54 18.00
CA LYS A 144 -18.87 58.05 16.74
C LYS A 144 -17.61 57.22 16.96
N ALA A 145 -16.76 57.63 17.90
CA ALA A 145 -15.57 56.86 18.27
C ALA A 145 -15.94 55.45 18.77
N ARG A 146 -17.01 55.33 19.57
CA ARG A 146 -17.48 54.04 20.06
C ARG A 146 -18.02 53.15 18.94
N GLU A 147 -18.74 53.72 17.98
CA GLU A 147 -19.23 53.02 16.79
C GLU A 147 -18.06 52.50 15.93
N ALA A 148 -17.15 53.39 15.52
CA ALA A 148 -15.99 53.03 14.70
C ALA A 148 -15.06 52.00 15.39
N LEU A 149 -14.88 52.10 16.72
CA LEU A 149 -14.16 51.09 17.48
C LEU A 149 -14.86 49.72 17.48
N THR A 150 -16.19 49.71 17.47
CA THR A 150 -16.98 48.47 17.42
C THR A 150 -16.81 47.78 16.08
N ASP A 151 -16.84 48.55 14.99
CA ASP A 151 -16.59 48.05 13.63
C ASP A 151 -15.17 47.53 13.45
N LEU A 152 -14.17 48.27 13.93
CA LEU A 152 -12.77 47.83 13.91
C LEU A 152 -12.60 46.51 14.68
N LYS A 153 -13.18 46.38 15.87
CA LYS A 153 -13.15 45.14 16.65
C LYS A 153 -13.81 43.98 15.91
N ALA A 154 -14.93 44.21 15.25
CA ALA A 154 -15.60 43.19 14.45
C ALA A 154 -14.71 42.69 13.31
N ILE A 155 -14.05 43.60 12.58
CA ILE A 155 -13.12 43.24 11.48
C ILE A 155 -11.92 42.46 12.02
N LEU A 156 -11.29 42.92 13.10
CA LEU A 156 -10.16 42.22 13.71
C LEU A 156 -10.56 40.85 14.26
N GLY A 157 -11.77 40.72 14.81
CA GLY A 157 -12.33 39.44 15.25
C GLY A 157 -12.50 38.44 14.12
N ARG A 158 -12.97 38.90 12.95
CA ARG A 158 -13.00 38.06 11.72
C ARG A 158 -11.60 37.61 11.32
N GLY A 159 -10.64 38.54 11.24
CA GLY A 159 -9.25 38.21 10.91
C GLY A 159 -8.63 37.21 11.90
N ALA A 160 -8.87 37.36 13.19
CA ALA A 160 -8.40 36.43 14.22
C ALA A 160 -9.00 35.02 14.05
N ALA A 161 -10.28 34.92 13.69
CA ALA A 161 -10.91 33.63 13.42
C ALA A 161 -10.28 32.87 12.23
N MET A 162 -9.69 33.60 11.27
CA MET A 162 -9.03 33.00 10.10
C MET A 162 -7.66 32.41 10.40
N VAL A 163 -7.02 32.77 11.53
CA VAL A 163 -5.70 32.25 11.90
C VAL A 163 -5.70 30.71 11.96
N GLY A 164 -6.77 30.12 12.53
CA GLY A 164 -6.90 28.67 12.60
C GLY A 164 -6.97 28.01 11.22
N LYS A 165 -7.65 28.65 10.25
CA LYS A 165 -7.73 28.15 8.87
C LYS A 165 -6.40 28.21 8.16
N TRP A 166 -5.62 29.27 8.37
CA TRP A 166 -4.26 29.37 7.85
C TRP A 166 -3.34 28.29 8.42
N THR A 167 -3.45 27.99 9.72
CA THR A 167 -2.73 26.89 10.35
C THR A 167 -3.14 25.53 9.74
N GLU A 168 -4.44 25.31 9.53
CA GLU A 168 -4.93 24.09 8.90
C GLU A 168 -4.41 23.96 7.45
N LEU A 169 -4.46 25.03 6.66
CA LEU A 169 -3.94 25.09 5.30
C LEU A 169 -2.45 24.73 5.24
N GLN A 170 -1.64 25.31 6.14
CA GLN A 170 -0.22 24.98 6.22
C GLN A 170 0.01 23.49 6.51
N SER A 171 -0.76 22.91 7.44
CA SER A 171 -0.65 21.48 7.77
C SER A 171 -1.00 20.56 6.58
N TRP A 172 -1.95 20.96 5.74
CA TRP A 172 -2.30 20.24 4.52
C TRP A 172 -1.26 20.40 3.42
N LEU A 173 -0.67 21.59 3.27
CA LEU A 173 0.45 21.81 2.34
C LEU A 173 1.66 20.93 2.69
N GLU A 174 2.02 20.87 3.98
CA GLU A 174 3.09 20.00 4.48
C GLU A 174 2.76 18.52 4.27
N THR A 175 1.51 18.12 4.52
CA THR A 175 1.05 16.74 4.30
C THR A 175 1.11 16.35 2.83
N ARG A 176 0.60 17.21 1.93
CA ARG A 176 0.71 17.01 0.49
C ARG A 176 2.16 16.91 0.04
N GLY A 177 3.03 17.79 0.53
CA GLY A 177 4.46 17.75 0.25
C GLY A 177 5.09 16.41 0.59
N ARG A 178 4.83 15.88 1.80
CA ARG A 178 5.33 14.57 2.23
C ARG A 178 4.81 13.41 1.38
N ILE A 179 3.55 13.46 0.95
CA ILE A 179 2.95 12.43 0.10
C ILE A 179 3.60 12.43 -1.28
N VAL A 180 3.69 13.62 -1.90
CA VAL A 180 4.28 13.79 -3.24
C VAL A 180 5.75 13.39 -3.25
N GLU A 181 6.52 13.72 -2.21
CA GLU A 181 7.93 13.32 -2.11
C GLU A 181 8.08 11.79 -2.09
N LYS A 182 7.24 11.10 -1.31
CA LYS A 182 7.26 9.63 -1.23
C LYS A 182 6.89 8.98 -2.56
N GLU A 183 5.87 9.48 -3.23
CA GLU A 183 5.46 8.99 -4.55
C GLU A 183 6.54 9.25 -5.60
N ALA A 184 7.13 10.45 -5.62
CA ALA A 184 8.24 10.77 -6.53
C ALA A 184 9.45 9.86 -6.29
N ARG A 185 9.77 9.54 -5.03
CA ARG A 185 10.81 8.58 -4.68
C ARG A 185 10.46 7.18 -5.20
N ARG A 186 9.23 6.70 -4.97
CA ARG A 186 8.74 5.42 -5.51
C ARG A 186 8.90 5.37 -7.03
N GLN A 187 8.46 6.41 -7.74
CA GLN A 187 8.57 6.47 -9.20
C GLN A 187 10.02 6.46 -9.67
N LYS A 188 10.90 7.19 -8.99
CA LYS A 188 12.33 7.17 -9.27
C LYS A 188 12.92 5.78 -9.02
N ASP A 189 12.58 5.13 -7.91
CA ASP A 189 13.04 3.78 -7.58
C ASP A 189 12.54 2.75 -8.62
N LEU A 190 11.30 2.89 -9.08
CA LEU A 190 10.74 2.10 -10.18
C LEU A 190 11.47 2.33 -11.51
N GLN A 191 11.88 3.56 -11.81
CA GLN A 191 12.62 3.91 -13.05
C GLN A 191 14.11 3.55 -13.00
N MET A 192 14.72 3.55 -11.80
CA MET A 192 16.11 3.12 -11.61
C MET A 192 16.27 1.61 -11.69
N MET A 193 15.17 0.85 -11.60
CA MET A 193 15.11 -0.52 -12.06
C MET A 193 14.85 -0.51 -13.56
N MET A 194 15.84 -0.91 -14.37
CA MET A 194 15.61 -1.19 -15.78
C MET A 194 14.46 -2.20 -15.87
N THR A 195 13.39 -1.86 -16.59
CA THR A 195 12.29 -2.81 -16.82
C THR A 195 12.81 -4.07 -17.51
N VAL A 196 12.19 -5.23 -17.28
CA VAL A 196 12.61 -6.49 -17.90
C VAL A 196 12.59 -6.39 -19.43
N GLU A 197 11.62 -5.64 -19.97
CA GLU A 197 11.51 -5.34 -21.39
C GLU A 197 12.70 -4.51 -21.90
N GLN A 198 13.07 -3.44 -21.18
CA GLN A 198 14.24 -2.62 -21.55
C GLN A 198 15.54 -3.40 -21.43
N ALA A 199 15.66 -4.28 -20.43
CA ALA A 199 16.79 -5.19 -20.28
C ALA A 199 16.90 -6.15 -21.47
N GLY A 200 15.77 -6.75 -21.88
CA GLY A 200 15.70 -7.61 -23.04
C GLY A 200 16.07 -6.90 -24.33
N VAL A 201 15.59 -5.66 -24.54
CA VAL A 201 15.93 -4.83 -25.70
C VAL A 201 17.44 -4.51 -25.71
N LEU A 202 18.01 -4.10 -24.57
CA LEU A 202 19.43 -3.81 -24.46
C LEU A 202 20.29 -5.04 -24.76
N ILE A 203 19.97 -6.19 -24.17
CA ILE A 203 20.70 -7.45 -24.38
C ILE A 203 20.55 -7.91 -25.83
N GLY A 204 19.37 -7.79 -26.43
CA GLY A 204 19.14 -8.11 -27.84
C GLY A 204 20.00 -7.24 -28.77
N ALA A 205 20.09 -5.93 -28.50
CA ALA A 205 20.94 -5.01 -29.28
C ALA A 205 22.43 -5.35 -29.14
N VAL A 206 22.89 -5.73 -27.93
CA VAL A 206 24.27 -6.19 -27.70
C VAL A 206 24.54 -7.50 -28.45
N ALA A 207 23.63 -8.48 -28.37
CA ALA A 207 23.77 -9.76 -29.07
C ALA A 207 23.86 -9.58 -30.60
N GLU A 208 23.04 -8.70 -31.16
CA GLU A 208 23.06 -8.38 -32.59
C GLU A 208 24.36 -7.66 -33.01
N SER A 209 24.87 -6.75 -32.19
CA SER A 209 26.17 -6.10 -32.41
C SER A 209 27.33 -7.11 -32.41
N VAL A 210 27.35 -8.03 -31.44
CA VAL A 210 28.35 -9.11 -31.37
C VAL A 210 28.28 -9.98 -32.62
N LYS A 211 27.07 -10.38 -33.04
CA LYS A 211 26.86 -11.20 -34.24
C LYS A 211 27.37 -10.53 -35.52
N ARG A 212 27.29 -9.20 -35.60
CA ARG A 212 27.72 -8.41 -36.75
C ARG A 212 29.23 -8.25 -36.86
N HIS A 213 29.93 -8.17 -35.73
CA HIS A 213 31.34 -7.79 -35.69
C HIS A 213 32.29 -8.93 -35.32
N VAL A 214 31.81 -10.01 -34.71
CA VAL A 214 32.66 -11.17 -34.35
C VAL A 214 32.62 -12.20 -35.48
N THR A 215 33.76 -12.37 -36.15
CA THR A 215 33.94 -13.31 -37.27
C THR A 215 34.35 -14.72 -36.83
N ASP A 216 34.98 -14.87 -35.65
CA ASP A 216 35.32 -16.18 -35.11
C ASP A 216 34.06 -16.89 -34.58
N ARG A 217 33.74 -18.02 -35.21
CA ARG A 217 32.58 -18.83 -34.87
C ARG A 217 32.68 -19.46 -33.47
N LYS A 218 33.88 -19.78 -32.98
CA LYS A 218 34.05 -20.32 -31.62
C LYS A 218 33.80 -19.23 -30.57
N ALA A 219 34.39 -18.05 -30.74
CA ALA A 219 34.13 -16.90 -29.87
C ALA A 219 32.64 -16.49 -29.87
N LEU A 220 31.99 -16.48 -31.04
CA LEU A 220 30.58 -16.10 -31.16
C LEU A 220 29.64 -17.05 -30.41
N VAL A 221 29.89 -18.36 -30.44
CA VAL A 221 29.11 -19.35 -29.68
C VAL A 221 29.33 -19.19 -28.17
N ALA A 222 30.57 -18.96 -27.73
CA ALA A 222 30.88 -18.77 -26.31
C ALA A 222 30.19 -17.52 -25.74
N ILE A 223 30.30 -16.38 -26.44
CA ILE A 223 29.70 -15.11 -26.00
C ILE A 223 28.17 -15.18 -25.99
N SER A 224 27.56 -15.81 -26.99
CA SER A 224 26.11 -15.99 -27.06
C SER A 224 25.58 -16.86 -25.92
N ALA A 225 26.31 -17.91 -25.54
CA ALA A 225 25.96 -18.77 -24.42
C ALA A 225 26.04 -18.03 -23.08
N ASP A 226 27.03 -17.15 -22.90
CA ASP A 226 27.17 -16.35 -21.68
C ASP A 226 26.10 -15.26 -21.57
N LEU A 227 25.74 -14.60 -22.68
CA LEU A 227 24.59 -13.67 -22.73
C LEU A 227 23.27 -14.37 -22.43
N GLY A 228 23.08 -15.61 -22.91
CA GLY A 228 21.90 -16.42 -22.61
C GLY A 228 21.75 -16.76 -21.12
N LYS A 229 22.87 -16.99 -20.40
CA LYS A 229 22.83 -17.23 -18.95
C LYS A 229 22.37 -16.01 -18.16
N LEU A 230 22.70 -14.80 -18.62
CA LEU A 230 22.25 -13.55 -17.99
C LEU A 230 20.74 -13.35 -18.08
N LEU A 231 20.07 -13.94 -19.09
CA LEU A 231 18.62 -13.87 -19.28
C LEU A 231 17.83 -14.92 -18.48
N CYS A 232 18.48 -15.99 -18.02
CA CYS A 232 17.81 -17.12 -17.34
C CYS A 232 17.86 -17.02 -15.80
N VAL A 233 18.20 -15.87 -15.21
CA VAL A 233 18.44 -15.75 -13.76
C VAL A 233 17.15 -15.80 -12.92
N ASP A 234 15.96 -15.69 -13.51
CA ASP A 234 14.69 -15.68 -12.75
C ASP A 234 13.86 -16.97 -12.89
N ALA A 235 14.31 -18.06 -12.25
CA ALA A 235 13.48 -19.25 -11.99
C ALA A 235 13.85 -19.97 -10.67
N ALA A 236 14.16 -19.23 -9.61
CA ALA A 236 14.40 -19.78 -8.27
C ALA A 236 13.72 -18.95 -7.17
#